data_AF-A0A8B6E585-F1
#
_entry.id   AF-A0A8B6E585-F1
#
_cell.length_a   1.000
_cell.length_b   1.000
_cell.length_c   1.000
_cell.angle_alpha   90.00
_cell.angle_beta   90.00
_cell.angle_gamma   90.00
#
_symmetry.space_group_name_H-M   'P 1'
#
loop_
_entity.id
_entity.type
_entity.pdbx_description
1 polymer ?
#
loop_
_entity_poly.entity_id
_entity_poly.type
_entity_poly.pdbx_seq_one_letter_code
_entity_poly.pdbx_strand_id
1 'polypeptide(L)'
;MDLQTKKILDFQLIQSNEVKGSTHMELEGLKRALGFLKDYVNIKEVVTDIHSSIKKYMRNSEGDIKHLFDVWHVAKGVSKKLEAAAKKRGGKDIRPWIKSIVNHIYWISSSCGMMGI
;
A
#
# COMPACT_ATOMS: atom_id res chain seq x y z
N MET A 1 -7.43 -4.68 -9.42
CA MET A 1 -8.69 -5.40 -9.70
C MET A 1 -9.59 -5.22 -8.50
N ASP A 2 -10.77 -4.65 -8.70
CA ASP A 2 -11.77 -4.63 -7.65
C ASP A 2 -12.34 -6.04 -7.42
N LEU A 3 -12.41 -6.50 -6.18
CA LEU A 3 -12.78 -7.89 -5.87
C LEU A 3 -14.26 -8.17 -6.07
N GLN A 4 -15.12 -7.15 -5.96
CA GLN A 4 -16.56 -7.31 -6.11
C GLN A 4 -16.98 -7.28 -7.59
N THR A 5 -16.54 -6.27 -8.31
CA THR A 5 -16.90 -6.03 -9.72
C THR A 5 -15.97 -6.75 -10.69
N LYS A 6 -14.81 -7.24 -10.22
CA LYS A 6 -13.75 -7.88 -11.05
C LYS A 6 -13.20 -6.95 -12.14
N LYS A 7 -13.38 -5.63 -12.00
CA LYS A 7 -12.93 -4.65 -12.99
C LYS A 7 -11.49 -4.22 -12.74
N ILE A 8 -10.81 -3.93 -13.84
CA ILE A 8 -9.53 -3.23 -13.89
C ILE A 8 -9.78 -2.00 -14.76
N LEU A 9 -9.53 -0.81 -14.21
CA LEU A 9 -9.79 0.45 -14.91
C LEU A 9 -8.63 0.86 -15.81
N ASP A 10 -7.40 0.51 -15.42
CA ASP A 10 -6.19 0.86 -16.14
C ASP A 10 -5.07 -0.15 -15.88
N PHE A 11 -4.20 -0.33 -16.87
CA PHE A 11 -2.99 -1.15 -16.77
C PHE A 11 -1.84 -0.44 -17.49
N GLN A 12 -0.80 -0.09 -16.73
CA GLN A 12 0.38 0.59 -17.25
C GLN A 12 1.57 -0.39 -17.33
N LEU A 13 2.12 -0.55 -18.53
CA LEU A 13 3.40 -1.23 -18.74
C LEU A 13 4.50 -0.18 -18.86
N ILE A 14 5.43 -0.18 -17.91
CA ILE A 14 6.61 0.70 -17.93
C ILE A 14 7.83 -0.17 -18.20
N GLN A 15 8.73 0.30 -19.05
CA GLN A 15 10.02 -0.34 -19.28
C GLN A 15 11.15 0.50 -18.66
N SER A 16 12.19 -0.16 -18.15
CA SER A 16 13.29 0.51 -17.45
C SER A 16 14.13 1.43 -18.34
N ASN A 17 14.11 1.22 -19.66
CA ASN A 17 14.74 2.07 -20.68
C ASN A 17 13.96 3.37 -20.98
N GLU A 18 12.66 3.41 -20.70
CA GLU A 18 11.83 4.62 -20.81
C GLU A 18 12.06 5.58 -19.63
N VAL A 19 12.69 5.09 -18.56
CA VAL A 19 12.89 5.82 -17.30
C VAL A 19 14.34 5.70 -16.84
N LYS A 20 14.69 6.35 -15.72
CA LYS A 20 16.05 6.31 -15.16
C LYS A 20 16.33 5.03 -14.36
N GLY A 21 15.93 3.87 -14.90
CA GLY A 21 16.08 2.56 -14.25
C GLY A 21 14.89 2.11 -13.40
N SER A 22 14.99 0.91 -12.84
CA SER A 22 13.88 0.18 -12.21
C SER A 22 13.21 0.92 -11.05
N THR A 23 13.98 1.69 -10.27
CA THR A 23 13.47 2.46 -9.12
C THR A 23 12.51 3.58 -9.50
N HIS A 24 12.50 4.01 -10.77
CA HIS A 24 11.62 5.07 -11.28
C HIS A 24 10.36 4.52 -11.95
N MET A 25 10.33 3.22 -12.26
CA MET A 25 9.24 2.61 -13.01
C MET A 25 7.90 2.71 -12.28
N GLU A 26 7.90 2.48 -10.97
CA GLU A 26 6.68 2.57 -10.15
C GLU A 26 6.10 3.98 -10.11
N LEU A 27 6.97 4.99 -9.95
CA LEU A 27 6.53 6.38 -9.92
C LEU A 27 5.98 6.83 -11.28
N GLU A 28 6.64 6.45 -12.37
CA GLU A 28 6.15 6.78 -13.71
C GLU A 28 4.86 6.03 -14.06
N GLY A 29 4.73 4.77 -13.65
CA GLY A 29 3.47 4.02 -13.76
C GLY A 29 2.33 4.71 -13.03
N LEU A 30 2.56 5.16 -11.79
CA LEU A 30 1.57 5.90 -11.02
C LEU A 30 1.18 7.22 -11.70
N LYS A 31 2.15 8.00 -12.20
CA LYS A 31 1.87 9.25 -12.90
C LYS A 31 1.03 9.04 -14.15
N ARG A 32 1.37 8.05 -14.99
CA ARG A 32 0.61 7.72 -16.21
C ARG A 32 -0.82 7.29 -15.85
N ALA A 33 -0.98 6.42 -14.87
CA ALA A 33 -2.28 5.97 -14.42
C ALA A 33 -3.15 7.11 -13.86
N LEU A 34 -2.60 7.96 -12.99
CA LEU A 34 -3.32 9.12 -12.45
C LEU A 34 -3.67 10.13 -13.53
N GLY A 35 -2.74 10.42 -14.45
CA GLY A 35 -2.99 11.30 -15.58
C GLY A 35 -4.15 10.81 -16.45
N PHE A 36 -4.16 9.53 -16.81
CA PHE A 36 -5.23 8.92 -17.57
C PHE A 36 -6.57 8.91 -16.80
N LEU A 37 -6.58 8.42 -15.55
CA LEU A 37 -7.82 8.21 -14.81
C LEU A 37 -8.53 9.52 -14.44
N LYS A 38 -7.79 10.62 -14.23
CA LYS A 38 -8.37 11.93 -13.90
C LYS A 38 -9.31 12.48 -14.98
N ASP A 39 -9.13 12.08 -16.23
CA ASP A 39 -10.01 12.49 -17.33
C ASP A 39 -11.38 11.80 -17.29
N TYR A 40 -11.50 10.68 -16.58
CA TYR A 40 -12.71 9.85 -16.54
C TYR A 40 -13.37 9.77 -15.16
N VAL A 41 -12.59 9.92 -14.08
CA VAL A 41 -13.07 9.76 -12.70
C VAL A 41 -12.47 10.79 -11.74
N ASN A 42 -13.25 11.15 -10.72
CA ASN A 42 -12.77 11.97 -9.60
C ASN A 42 -12.10 11.09 -8.55
N ILE A 43 -10.78 11.03 -8.57
CA ILE A 43 -9.99 10.21 -7.65
C ILE A 43 -9.95 10.89 -6.28
N LYS A 44 -10.59 10.28 -5.27
CA LYS A 44 -10.61 10.79 -3.89
C LYS A 44 -9.47 10.27 -3.03
N GLU A 45 -9.15 8.99 -3.21
CA GLU A 45 -8.20 8.28 -2.37
C GLU A 45 -7.36 7.35 -3.24
N VAL A 46 -6.08 7.20 -2.88
CA VAL A 46 -5.16 6.26 -3.51
C VAL A 46 -4.41 5.51 -2.41
N VAL A 47 -4.33 4.19 -2.53
CA VAL A 47 -3.55 3.33 -1.64
C VAL A 47 -2.33 2.82 -2.40
N THR A 48 -1.11 3.03 -1.88
CA THR A 48 0.13 2.54 -2.51
C THR A 48 1.02 1.81 -1.52
N ASP A 49 2.05 1.16 -2.04
CA ASP A 49 3.21 0.72 -1.26
C ASP A 49 3.95 1.92 -0.66
N ILE A 50 4.72 1.67 0.41
CA ILE A 50 5.50 2.68 1.12
C ILE A 50 6.80 2.96 0.34
N HIS A 51 6.69 3.58 -0.83
CA HIS A 51 7.83 4.00 -1.64
C HIS A 51 8.09 5.51 -1.48
N SER A 52 9.33 5.90 -1.18
CA SER A 52 9.68 7.28 -0.81
C SER A 52 9.42 8.28 -1.94
N SER A 53 9.65 7.89 -3.19
CA SER A 53 9.41 8.74 -4.36
C SER A 53 7.92 8.98 -4.61
N ILE A 54 7.08 7.95 -4.42
CA ILE A 54 5.62 8.05 -4.51
C ILE A 54 5.08 8.95 -3.41
N LYS A 55 5.50 8.74 -2.16
CA LYS A 55 5.11 9.59 -1.02
C LYS A 55 5.44 11.06 -1.29
N LYS A 56 6.63 11.35 -1.82
CA LYS A 56 7.06 12.71 -2.17
C LYS A 56 6.19 13.28 -3.29
N TYR A 57 5.93 12.51 -4.34
CA TYR A 57 5.11 12.93 -5.47
C TYR A 57 3.67 13.23 -5.03
N MET A 58 3.01 12.31 -4.32
CA MET A 58 1.64 12.50 -3.86
C MET A 58 1.49 13.75 -3.01
N ARG A 59 2.39 13.96 -2.04
CA ARG A 59 2.38 15.14 -1.18
C ARG A 59 2.58 16.45 -1.96
N ASN A 60 3.47 16.47 -2.94
CA ASN A 60 3.90 17.70 -3.59
C ASN A 60 3.10 18.03 -4.86
N SER A 61 2.45 17.04 -5.49
CA SER A 61 1.82 17.17 -6.81
C SER A 61 0.36 16.70 -6.84
N GLU A 62 -0.10 15.97 -5.82
CA GLU A 62 -1.46 15.37 -5.77
C GLU A 62 -2.14 15.66 -4.42
N GLY A 63 -1.98 16.88 -3.90
CA GLY A 63 -2.38 17.25 -2.54
C GLY A 63 -3.88 17.12 -2.24
N ASP A 64 -4.73 17.16 -3.27
CA ASP A 64 -6.18 16.99 -3.15
C ASP A 64 -6.62 15.51 -3.05
N ILE A 65 -5.71 14.58 -3.36
CA ILE A 65 -5.95 13.14 -3.26
C ILE A 65 -5.44 12.65 -1.92
N LYS A 66 -6.32 12.06 -1.11
CA LYS A 66 -5.90 11.45 0.15
C LYS A 66 -5.08 10.20 -0.13
N HIS A 67 -3.79 10.27 0.21
CA HIS A 67 -2.83 9.20 -0.01
C HIS A 67 -2.72 8.30 1.23
N LEU A 68 -3.01 7.01 1.04
CA LEU A 68 -2.96 5.96 2.05
C LEU A 68 -1.89 4.92 1.68
N PHE A 69 -1.49 4.12 2.66
CA PHE A 69 -0.54 3.03 2.46
C PHE A 69 -1.22 1.68 2.62
N ASP A 70 -0.77 0.69 1.84
CA ASP A 70 -1.22 -0.68 1.98
C ASP A 70 -0.80 -1.25 3.35
N VAL A 71 -1.80 -1.52 4.19
CA VAL A 71 -1.66 -2.09 5.53
C VAL A 71 -0.97 -3.46 5.52
N TRP A 72 -1.03 -4.19 4.40
CA TRP A 72 -0.36 -5.48 4.28
C TRP A 72 1.14 -5.40 4.59
N HIS A 73 1.83 -4.33 4.21
CA HIS A 73 3.26 -4.16 4.55
C HIS A 73 3.49 -4.07 6.05
N VAL A 74 2.60 -3.39 6.78
CA VAL A 74 2.64 -3.30 8.24
C VAL A 74 2.38 -4.66 8.87
N ALA A 75 1.29 -5.32 8.48
CA ALA A 75 0.91 -6.63 8.98
C ALA A 75 2.01 -7.68 8.75
N LYS A 76 2.58 -7.71 7.54
CA LYS A 76 3.69 -8.58 7.16
C LYS A 76 4.95 -8.28 7.96
N GLY A 77 5.29 -7.00 8.14
CA GLY A 77 6.46 -6.57 8.91
C GLY A 77 6.37 -6.97 10.39
N VAL A 78 5.21 -6.75 11.00
CA VAL A 78 4.93 -7.16 12.39
C VAL A 78 4.99 -8.68 12.52
N SER A 79 4.29 -9.41 11.64
CA SER A 79 4.30 -10.88 11.62
C SER A 79 5.72 -11.45 11.56
N LYS A 80 6.58 -10.93 10.67
CA LYS A 80 7.99 -11.35 10.57
C LYS A 80 8.78 -11.16 11.86
N LYS A 81 8.59 -10.02 12.54
CA LYS A 81 9.27 -9.73 13.81
C LYS A 81 8.80 -10.65 14.93
N LEU A 82 7.49 -10.93 15.00
CA LEU A 82 6.91 -11.84 15.98
C LEU A 82 7.36 -13.28 15.75
N GLU A 83 7.41 -13.74 14.49
CA GLU A 83 7.95 -15.05 14.15
C GLU A 83 9.43 -15.18 14.55
N ALA A 84 10.23 -14.13 14.33
CA ALA A 84 11.61 -14.12 14.78
C ALA A 84 11.73 -14.17 16.31
N ALA A 85 10.84 -13.49 17.04
CA ALA A 85 10.79 -13.54 18.49
C ALA A 85 10.35 -14.93 19.01
N ALA A 86 9.37 -15.55 18.35
CA ALA A 86 8.84 -16.86 18.74
C ALA A 86 9.88 -17.99 18.64
N LYS A 87 10.87 -17.83 17.76
CA LYS A 87 11.99 -18.77 17.59
C LYS A 87 13.09 -18.63 18.67
N LYS A 88 13.10 -17.55 19.46
CA LYS A 88 14.09 -17.35 20.52
C LYS A 88 13.78 -18.23 21.74
N ARG A 89 14.80 -18.53 22.55
CA ARG A 89 14.64 -19.24 23.83
C ARG A 89 13.64 -18.48 24.70
N GLY A 90 12.59 -19.17 25.17
CA GLY A 90 11.51 -18.56 25.96
C GLY A 90 10.43 -17.84 25.15
N GLY A 91 10.49 -17.80 23.82
CA GLY A 91 9.53 -17.09 22.96
C GLY A 91 8.34 -17.92 22.45
N LYS A 92 8.26 -19.22 22.78
CA LYS A 92 7.29 -20.15 22.19
C LYS A 92 5.83 -19.69 22.35
N ASP A 93 5.54 -19.01 23.45
CA ASP A 93 4.20 -18.53 23.80
C ASP A 93 3.71 -17.36 22.92
N ILE A 94 4.60 -16.73 22.13
CA ILE A 94 4.24 -15.67 21.19
C ILE A 94 3.48 -16.22 19.99
N ARG A 95 3.86 -17.42 19.52
CA ARG A 95 3.42 -17.97 18.23
C ARG A 95 1.89 -18.09 18.08
N PRO A 96 1.14 -18.56 19.09
CA PRO A 96 -0.33 -18.63 19.02
C PRO A 96 -1.01 -17.28 18.77
N TRP A 97 -0.40 -16.17 19.22
CA TRP A 97 -0.98 -14.83 19.12
C TRP A 97 -0.75 -14.15 17.78
N ILE A 98 0.22 -14.59 16.98
CA ILE A 98 0.64 -13.91 15.74
C ILE A 98 -0.55 -13.68 14.80
N LYS A 99 -1.37 -14.72 14.59
CA LYS A 99 -2.57 -14.63 13.73
C LYS A 99 -3.57 -13.61 14.28
N SER A 100 -3.81 -13.61 15.59
CA SER A 100 -4.73 -12.66 16.23
C SER A 100 -4.24 -11.22 16.10
N ILE A 101 -2.94 -10.99 16.28
CA ILE A 101 -2.32 -9.66 16.14
C ILE A 101 -2.44 -9.18 14.70
N VAL A 102 -2.12 -10.02 13.72
CA VAL A 102 -2.25 -9.68 12.28
C VAL A 102 -3.70 -9.35 11.93
N ASN A 103 -4.66 -10.17 12.36
CA ASN A 103 -6.09 -9.92 12.13
C ASN A 103 -6.53 -8.60 12.78
N HIS A 104 -6.02 -8.28 13.97
CA HIS A 104 -6.35 -7.04 14.65
C HIS A 104 -5.80 -5.81 13.92
N ILE A 105 -4.61 -5.89 13.32
CA ILE A 105 -4.06 -4.81 12.47
C ILE A 105 -4.99 -4.54 11.28
N TYR A 106 -5.46 -5.58 10.60
CA TYR A 106 -6.44 -5.42 9.51
C TYR A 106 -7.76 -4.84 10.00
N TRP A 107 -8.25 -5.32 11.14
CA TRP A 107 -9.49 -4.82 11.73
C TRP A 107 -9.39 -3.32 12.02
N ILE A 108 -8.35 -2.87 12.74
CA ILE A 108 -8.11 -1.45 13.04
C ILE A 108 -8.04 -0.63 11.73
N SER A 109 -7.29 -1.09 10.73
CA SER A 109 -7.17 -0.37 9.46
C SER A 109 -8.51 -0.25 8.72
N SER A 110 -9.37 -1.27 8.81
CA SER A 110 -10.70 -1.25 8.21
C SER A 110 -11.70 -0.41 9.00
N SER A 111 -11.58 -0.36 10.34
CA SER A 111 -12.53 0.31 11.23
C SER A 111 -12.21 1.78 11.49
N CYS A 112 -10.92 2.18 11.41
CA CYS A 112 -10.49 3.56 11.65
C CYS A 112 -10.55 4.45 10.40
N GLY A 113 -10.88 3.90 9.22
CA GLY A 113 -10.92 4.62 7.95
C GLY A 113 -12.08 5.61 7.77
N MET A 114 -13.03 5.72 8.71
CA MET A 114 -14.20 6.61 8.60
C MET A 114 -14.11 7.93 9.38
N MET A 115 -12.99 8.25 10.02
CA MET A 115 -12.78 9.59 10.58
C MET A 115 -11.48 10.18 10.05
N GLY A 116 -11.62 11.21 9.22
CA GLY A 116 -10.50 12.01 8.75
C GLY A 116 -9.72 12.60 9.92
N ILE A 117 -8.41 12.57 9.77
CA ILE A 117 -7.47 13.50 10.40
C ILE A 117 -6.72 14.18 9.26
#